data_AF-A0A1I3C451-F1
#
_entry.id   AF-A0A1I3C451-F1
#
_cell.length_a   1.000
_cell.length_b   1.000
_cell.length_c   1.000
_cell.angle_alpha   90.00
_cell.angle_beta   90.00
_cell.angle_gamma   90.00
#
_symmetry.space_group_name_H-M   'P 1'
#
loop_
_entity.id
_entity.type
_entity.pdbx_description
1 polymer ?
#
loop_
_entity_poly.entity_id
_entity_poly.type
_entity_poly.pdbx_seq_one_letter_code
_entity_poly.pdbx_strand_id
1 'polypeptide(L)'
;MGNKFTIKAPDQETITAAKEAQKKYKDANVTIMDIYTFQAKVLSGEINDDKGIAELIINNSVSNYHIHINRRCVTKSDGTLITYTGIMKMYKPEELKIKYTKRSKKMMSVAQLKQLRKERNKISLSGNPFAKKK
;
A
#
# COMPACT_ATOMS: atom_id res chain seq x y z
N MET A 1 41.27 23.67 4.32
CA MET A 1 40.17 24.62 4.57
C MET A 1 38.88 23.97 4.12
N GLY A 2 37.96 23.65 5.04
CA GLY A 2 36.71 22.95 4.73
C GLY A 2 35.54 23.91 4.56
N ASN A 3 34.97 23.98 3.36
CA ASN A 3 33.73 24.74 3.11
C ASN A 3 32.56 24.07 3.84
N LYS A 4 32.09 24.69 4.93
CA LYS A 4 30.80 24.36 5.54
C LYS A 4 29.68 24.92 4.66
N PHE A 5 29.04 24.06 3.88
CA PHE A 5 27.77 24.38 3.23
C PHE A 5 26.66 24.48 4.29
N THR A 6 26.25 25.70 4.63
CA THR A 6 25.05 25.94 5.44
C THR A 6 23.82 25.85 4.55
N ILE A 7 23.11 24.72 4.62
CA ILE A 7 21.80 24.56 3.98
C ILE A 7 20.79 25.37 4.80
N LYS A 8 20.33 26.50 4.25
CA LYS A 8 19.24 27.27 4.86
C LYS A 8 17.96 26.44 4.80
N ALA A 9 17.16 26.49 5.86
CA ALA A 9 15.86 25.83 5.89
C ALA A 9 14.96 26.40 4.77
N PRO A 10 14.08 25.58 4.16
CA PRO A 10 13.17 26.04 3.13
C PRO A 10 12.17 27.06 3.72
N ASP A 11 11.85 28.06 2.91
CA ASP A 11 10.87 29.10 3.22
C ASP A 11 9.43 28.57 3.17
N GLN A 12 8.51 29.34 3.77
CA GLN A 12 7.11 28.96 3.96
C GLN A 12 6.39 28.69 2.63
N GLU A 13 6.74 29.43 1.58
CA GLU A 13 6.19 29.25 0.23
C GLU A 13 6.61 27.92 -0.39
N THR A 14 7.89 27.54 -0.29
CA THR A 14 8.38 26.23 -0.74
C THR A 14 7.73 25.09 0.02
N ILE A 15 7.52 25.24 1.33
CA ILE A 15 6.81 24.24 2.15
C ILE A 15 5.35 24.08 1.69
N THR A 16 4.68 25.19 1.37
CA THR A 16 3.27 25.18 0.95
C THR A 16 3.11 24.58 -0.44
N ALA A 17 3.96 24.98 -1.39
CA ALA A 17 4.01 24.40 -2.73
C ALA A 17 4.31 22.89 -2.70
N ALA A 18 5.23 22.45 -1.82
CA ALA A 18 5.50 21.03 -1.63
C ALA A 18 4.30 20.26 -1.06
N LYS A 19 3.55 20.84 -0.10
CA LYS A 19 2.31 20.24 0.44
C LYS A 19 1.21 20.14 -0.62
N GLU A 20 1.02 21.18 -1.43
CA GLU A 20 0.03 21.17 -2.51
C GLU A 20 0.40 20.20 -3.63
N ALA A 21 1.67 20.15 -4.02
CA ALA A 21 2.16 19.17 -4.98
C ALA A 21 1.93 17.75 -4.44
N GLN A 22 2.31 17.48 -3.19
CA GLN A 22 2.04 16.19 -2.54
C GLN A 22 0.54 15.84 -2.50
N LYS A 23 -0.34 16.81 -2.27
CA LYS A 23 -1.79 16.62 -2.30
C LYS A 23 -2.27 16.23 -3.70
N LYS A 24 -1.86 16.96 -4.74
CA LYS A 24 -2.18 16.65 -6.15
C LYS A 24 -1.69 15.26 -6.57
N TYR A 25 -0.48 14.87 -6.17
CA TYR A 25 0.06 13.52 -6.43
C TYR A 25 -0.69 12.42 -5.67
N LYS A 26 -1.20 12.70 -4.47
CA LYS A 26 -2.05 11.74 -3.73
C LYS A 26 -3.38 11.54 -4.45
N ASP A 27 -4.02 12.62 -4.91
CA ASP A 27 -5.31 12.57 -5.58
C ASP A 27 -5.23 11.87 -6.94
N ALA A 28 -4.13 12.04 -7.69
CA ALA A 28 -3.91 11.37 -8.97
C ALA A 28 -3.82 9.82 -8.89
N ASN A 29 -3.59 9.27 -7.69
CA ASN A 29 -3.49 7.82 -7.47
C ASN A 29 -4.75 7.21 -6.87
N VAL A 30 -5.81 8.00 -6.69
CA VAL A 30 -7.09 7.50 -6.18
C VAL A 30 -7.99 7.13 -7.34
N THR A 31 -8.55 5.93 -7.28
CA THR A 31 -9.57 5.46 -8.21
C THR A 31 -10.79 5.01 -7.43
N ILE A 32 -11.96 5.55 -7.78
CA ILE A 32 -13.25 5.13 -7.22
C ILE A 32 -13.93 4.26 -8.27
N MET A 33 -14.37 3.08 -7.88
CA MET A 33 -15.03 2.11 -8.76
C MET A 33 -16.07 1.31 -7.98
N ASP A 34 -16.99 0.65 -8.67
CA ASP A 34 -17.91 -0.30 -8.03
C ASP A 34 -17.18 -1.58 -7.59
N ILE A 35 -17.85 -2.38 -6.76
CA ILE A 35 -17.29 -3.63 -6.21
C ILE A 35 -16.94 -4.64 -7.32
N TYR A 36 -17.75 -4.76 -8.36
CA TYR A 36 -17.55 -5.76 -9.41
C TYR A 36 -16.34 -5.41 -10.27
N THR A 37 -16.22 -4.14 -10.69
CA THR A 37 -15.05 -3.63 -11.39
C THR A 37 -13.79 -3.82 -10.57
N PHE A 38 -13.83 -3.52 -9.26
CA PHE A 38 -12.70 -3.76 -8.36
C PHE A 38 -12.30 -5.23 -8.31
N GLN A 39 -13.26 -6.14 -8.13
CA GLN A 39 -12.99 -7.58 -8.09
C GLN A 39 -12.41 -8.08 -9.42
N ALA A 40 -12.96 -7.64 -10.56
CA ALA A 40 -12.44 -8.00 -11.87
C ALA A 40 -10.97 -7.56 -12.06
N LYS A 41 -10.62 -6.34 -11.61
CA LYS A 41 -9.25 -5.81 -11.66
C LYS A 41 -8.28 -6.50 -10.71
N VAL A 42 -8.76 -6.96 -9.56
CA VAL A 42 -7.96 -7.79 -8.64
C VAL A 42 -7.72 -9.17 -9.25
N LEU A 43 -8.75 -9.78 -9.85
CA LEU A 43 -8.64 -11.09 -10.49
C LEU A 43 -7.78 -11.07 -11.75
N SER A 44 -7.82 -10.00 -12.54
CA SER A 44 -6.96 -9.83 -13.73
C SER A 44 -5.51 -9.50 -13.40
N GLY A 45 -5.21 -9.14 -12.14
CA GLY A 45 -3.88 -8.73 -11.69
C GLY A 45 -3.52 -7.26 -11.99
N GLU A 46 -4.44 -6.46 -12.53
CA GLU A 46 -4.24 -5.02 -12.70
C GLU A 46 -4.08 -4.32 -11.34
N ILE A 47 -4.85 -4.77 -10.35
CA ILE A 47 -4.67 -4.41 -8.94
C ILE A 47 -3.96 -5.57 -8.24
N ASN A 48 -2.64 -5.45 -8.13
CA ASN A 48 -1.78 -6.39 -7.42
C ASN A 48 -0.86 -5.62 -6.46
N ASP A 49 -1.39 -5.33 -5.26
CA ASP A 49 -0.69 -4.61 -4.22
C ASP A 49 -0.67 -5.47 -2.95
N ASP A 50 0.49 -6.06 -2.64
CA ASP A 50 0.62 -7.06 -1.58
C ASP A 50 0.26 -6.54 -0.18
N LYS A 51 0.44 -5.24 0.00
CA LYS A 51 0.09 -4.51 1.23
C LYS A 51 -1.00 -3.47 0.98
N GLY A 52 -1.69 -3.59 -0.16
CA GLY A 52 -2.73 -2.68 -0.58
C GLY A 52 -3.98 -2.85 0.27
N ILE A 53 -4.43 -1.73 0.83
CA ILE A 53 -5.72 -1.62 1.49
C ILE A 53 -6.56 -0.66 0.65
N ALA A 54 -7.76 -1.09 0.28
CA ALA A 54 -8.77 -0.20 -0.30
C ALA A 54 -9.81 0.17 0.76
N GLU A 55 -10.42 1.34 0.62
CA GLU A 55 -11.47 1.82 1.53
C GLU A 55 -12.83 1.57 0.89
N LEU A 56 -13.81 1.15 1.69
CA LEU A 56 -15.18 1.05 1.22
C LEU A 56 -15.88 2.39 1.40
N ILE A 57 -16.59 2.84 0.38
CA ILE A 57 -17.50 3.98 0.41
C ILE A 57 -18.92 3.43 0.41
N ILE A 58 -19.73 3.88 1.38
CA ILE A 58 -21.14 3.51 1.52
C ILE A 58 -21.94 4.80 1.47
N ASN A 59 -22.96 4.90 0.60
CA ASN A 59 -23.79 6.08 0.46
C ASN A 59 -22.97 7.37 0.26
N ASN A 60 -21.97 7.30 -0.62
CA ASN A 60 -21.02 8.38 -0.93
C ASN A 60 -20.14 8.87 0.26
N SER A 61 -20.13 8.15 1.38
CA SER A 61 -19.27 8.45 2.54
C SER A 61 -18.19 7.37 2.72
N VAL A 62 -16.95 7.77 3.00
CA VAL A 62 -15.88 6.82 3.35
C VAL A 62 -16.27 6.12 4.65
N SER A 63 -16.37 4.80 4.59
CA SER A 63 -16.78 3.98 5.72
C SER A 63 -15.58 3.46 6.51
N ASN A 64 -15.88 2.88 7.67
CA ASN A 64 -14.91 2.26 8.56
C ASN A 64 -14.45 0.86 8.11
N TYR A 65 -14.75 0.47 6.86
CA TYR A 65 -14.36 -0.82 6.32
C TYR A 65 -13.13 -0.70 5.42
N HIS A 66 -12.20 -1.61 5.64
CA HIS A 66 -10.95 -1.75 4.90
C HIS A 66 -10.94 -3.08 4.17
N ILE A 67 -10.54 -3.03 2.91
CA ILE A 67 -10.50 -4.17 2.00
C ILE A 67 -9.05 -4.59 1.81
N HIS A 68 -8.73 -5.82 2.20
CA HIS A 68 -7.40 -6.41 2.03
C HIS A 68 -7.35 -7.17 0.72
N ILE A 69 -6.66 -6.61 -0.29
CA ILE A 69 -6.60 -7.15 -1.65
C ILE A 69 -6.05 -8.59 -1.65
N ASN A 70 -4.93 -8.82 -0.97
CA ASN A 70 -4.28 -10.14 -0.92
C ASN A 70 -5.07 -11.21 -0.17
N ARG A 71 -5.79 -10.82 0.87
CA ARG A 71 -6.51 -11.75 1.76
C ARG A 71 -7.96 -11.96 1.36
N ARG A 72 -8.44 -11.20 0.37
CA ARG A 72 -9.84 -11.20 -0.09
C ARG A 72 -10.83 -11.03 1.07
N CYS A 73 -10.44 -10.29 2.10
CA CYS A 73 -11.24 -10.08 3.30
C CYS A 73 -11.50 -8.59 3.54
N VAL A 74 -12.59 -8.32 4.25
CA VAL A 74 -12.96 -6.99 4.71
C VAL A 74 -12.75 -6.94 6.21
N THR A 75 -12.12 -5.89 6.72
CA THR A 75 -12.00 -5.65 8.16
C THR A 75 -12.66 -4.33 8.50
N LYS A 76 -13.46 -4.31 9.57
CA LYS A 76 -13.88 -3.06 10.21
C LYS A 76 -12.69 -2.39 10.92
N SER A 77 -12.83 -1.11 11.23
CA SER A 77 -11.85 -0.35 12.04
C SER A 77 -11.59 -0.96 13.43
N ASP A 78 -12.57 -1.71 13.97
CA ASP A 78 -12.45 -2.42 15.26
C ASP A 78 -11.70 -3.77 15.16
N GLY A 79 -11.25 -4.16 13.95
CA GLY A 79 -10.56 -5.43 13.70
C GLY A 79 -11.49 -6.61 13.38
N THR A 80 -12.81 -6.41 13.42
CA THR A 80 -13.77 -7.46 13.06
C THR A 80 -13.63 -7.85 11.60
N LEU A 81 -13.45 -9.15 11.35
CA LEU A 81 -13.42 -9.72 10.01
C LEU A 81 -14.84 -9.90 9.47
N ILE A 82 -15.06 -9.41 8.26
CA ILE A 82 -16.27 -9.61 7.48
C ILE A 82 -15.89 -10.13 6.07
N THR A 83 -16.75 -10.96 5.52
CA THR A 83 -16.62 -11.43 4.14
C THR A 83 -17.22 -10.42 3.17
N TYR A 84 -16.73 -10.40 1.92
CA TYR A 84 -17.34 -9.61 0.85
C TYR A 84 -18.83 -9.91 0.67
N THR A 85 -19.20 -11.19 0.73
CA THR A 85 -20.59 -11.64 0.72
C THR A 85 -21.40 -11.08 1.88
N GLY A 86 -20.79 -10.88 3.05
CA GLY A 86 -21.42 -10.22 4.20
C GLY A 86 -21.77 -8.77 3.89
N ILE A 87 -20.82 -8.00 3.33
CA ILE A 87 -21.08 -6.61 2.93
C ILE A 87 -22.18 -6.52 1.87
N MET A 88 -22.15 -7.38 0.85
CA MET A 88 -23.17 -7.40 -0.21
C MET A 88 -24.57 -7.79 0.26
N LYS A 89 -24.70 -8.46 1.41
CA LYS A 89 -26.00 -8.74 2.04
C LYS A 89 -26.52 -7.58 2.87
N MET A 90 -25.64 -6.72 3.37
CA MET A 90 -25.98 -5.59 4.24
C MET A 90 -26.36 -4.33 3.47
N TYR A 91 -25.81 -4.15 2.26
CA TYR A 91 -25.97 -2.94 1.46
C TYR A 91 -26.28 -3.28 0.01
N LYS A 92 -26.99 -2.38 -0.67
CA LYS A 92 -27.25 -2.54 -2.11
C LYS A 92 -25.97 -2.29 -2.91
N PRO A 93 -25.74 -2.98 -4.04
CA PRO A 93 -24.54 -2.75 -4.86
C PRO A 93 -24.36 -1.29 -5.30
N GLU A 94 -25.46 -0.58 -5.55
CA GLU A 94 -25.48 0.83 -5.97
C GLU A 94 -24.95 1.79 -4.88
N GLU A 95 -25.08 1.40 -3.62
CA GLU A 95 -24.63 2.17 -2.45
C GLU A 95 -23.13 1.97 -2.18
N LEU A 96 -22.53 0.95 -2.79
CA LEU A 96 -21.19 0.48 -2.50
C LEU A 96 -20.20 0.90 -3.60
N LYS A 97 -19.22 1.69 -3.19
CA LYS A 97 -18.06 2.03 -4.03
C LYS A 97 -16.78 1.66 -3.30
N ILE A 98 -15.73 1.35 -4.03
CA ILE A 98 -14.40 1.09 -3.49
C ILE A 98 -13.50 2.23 -3.91
N LYS A 99 -12.85 2.85 -2.92
CA LYS A 99 -11.79 3.82 -3.10
C LYS A 99 -10.46 3.09 -2.98
N TYR A 100 -9.83 2.89 -4.13
CA TYR A 100 -8.51 2.31 -4.22
C TYR A 100 -7.47 3.42 -4.37
N THR A 101 -6.50 3.47 -3.48
CA THR A 101 -5.35 4.38 -3.60
C THR A 101 -4.13 3.57 -4.02
N LYS A 102 -3.70 3.70 -5.28
CA LYS A 102 -2.52 2.98 -5.79
C LYS A 102 -1.28 3.47 -5.05
N ARG A 103 -0.61 2.59 -4.31
CA ARG A 103 0.67 2.93 -3.68
C ARG A 103 1.79 2.80 -4.69
N SER A 104 2.63 3.83 -4.78
CA SER A 104 3.85 3.74 -5.57
C SER A 104 4.76 2.68 -4.95
N LYS A 105 5.21 1.71 -5.75
CA LYS A 105 6.26 0.78 -5.32
C LYS A 105 7.53 1.61 -5.12
N LYS A 106 7.92 1.84 -3.85
CA LYS A 106 9.21 2.45 -3.54
C LYS A 106 10.30 1.54 -4.09
N MET A 107 11.02 2.00 -5.10
CA MET A 107 12.23 1.34 -5.54
C MET A 107 13.23 1.36 -4.38
N MET A 108 13.88 0.22 -4.11
CA MET A 108 14.93 0.17 -3.10
C MET A 108 16.08 1.07 -3.52
N SER A 109 16.68 1.77 -2.56
CA SER A 109 17.91 2.53 -2.83
C SER A 109 19.06 1.56 -3.17
N VAL A 110 20.06 2.06 -3.90
CA VAL A 110 21.27 1.27 -4.23
C VAL A 110 21.94 0.74 -2.95
N ALA A 111 21.91 1.51 -1.86
CA ALA A 111 22.44 1.10 -0.56
C ALA A 111 21.65 -0.07 0.04
N GLN A 112 20.31 0.01 0.03
CA GLN A 112 19.44 -1.07 0.50
C GLN A 112 19.62 -2.34 -0.34
N LEU A 113 19.76 -2.21 -1.66
CA LEU A 113 20.04 -3.34 -2.55
C LEU A 113 21.40 -4.01 -2.24
N LYS A 114 22.45 -3.20 -2.00
CA LYS A 114 23.77 -3.71 -1.59
C LYS A 114 23.71 -4.45 -0.26
N GLN A 115 22.95 -3.94 0.72
CA GLN A 115 22.77 -4.58 2.02
C GLN A 115 22.03 -5.93 1.90
N LEU A 116 20.93 -5.96 1.15
CA LEU A 116 20.16 -7.20 0.89
C LEU A 116 21.01 -8.29 0.22
N ARG A 117 21.89 -7.91 -0.72
CA ARG A 117 22.85 -8.84 -1.35
C ARG A 117 23.87 -9.38 -0.34
N LYS A 118 24.39 -8.53 0.56
CA LYS A 118 25.31 -8.96 1.63
C LYS A 118 24.64 -9.94 2.60
N GLU A 119 23.40 -9.66 2.99
CA GLU A 119 22.63 -10.52 3.91
C GLU A 119 22.30 -11.88 3.28
N ARG A 120 21.91 -11.92 1.99
CA ARG A 120 21.70 -13.18 1.25
C ARG A 120 22.96 -14.05 1.19
N ASN A 121 24.12 -13.45 0.93
CA ASN A 121 25.40 -14.18 0.87
C ASN A 121 25.86 -14.69 2.25
N LYS A 122 25.43 -14.07 3.35
CA LYS A 122 25.71 -14.60 4.70
C LYS A 122 24.90 -15.86 5.00
N ILE A 123 23.63 -15.90 4.58
CA ILE A 123 22.75 -17.06 4.80
C ILE A 123 23.22 -18.27 3.99
N SER A 124 23.78 -18.06 2.79
CA SER A 124 24.36 -19.15 1.99
C SER A 124 25.68 -19.71 2.55
N LEU A 125 26.36 -18.97 3.44
CA LEU A 125 27.60 -19.42 4.10
C LEU A 125 27.34 -20.09 5.45
N SER A 126 26.19 -19.84 6.09
CA SER A 126 25.71 -20.64 7.23
C SER A 126 25.05 -21.93 6.73
N GLY A 127 25.86 -22.78 6.09
CA GLY A 127 25.45 -24.13 5.71
C GLY A 127 25.06 -24.95 6.94
N ASN A 128 23.90 -25.61 6.81
CA ASN A 128 23.38 -26.74 7.56
C ASN A 128 24.26 -27.29 8.72
N PRO A 129 23.86 -27.16 10.00
CA PRO A 129 24.61 -27.73 11.13
C PRO A 129 24.53 -29.28 11.24
N PHE A 130 23.92 -29.96 10.26
CA PHE A 130 23.72 -31.42 10.30
C PHE A 130 24.71 -32.25 9.47
N ALA A 131 25.75 -31.65 8.89
CA ALA A 131 26.81 -32.40 8.19
C ALA A 131 27.89 -32.94 9.16
N LYS A 132 27.48 -33.72 10.17
CA LYS A 132 28.37 -34.64 10.88
C LYS A 132 27.59 -35.89 11.30
N LYS A 133 27.78 -36.98 10.55
CA LYS A 133 27.96 -38.36 11.03
C LYS A 133 27.85 -39.34 9.87
N LYS A 134 28.98 -39.83 9.36
CA LYS A 134 29.50 -41.17 9.61
C LYS A 134 30.90 -41.30 9.03
#